data_AF-A0A7S2LG73-F1
#
_entry.id   AF-A0A7S2LG73-F1
#
_cell.length_a   1.000
_cell.length_b   1.000
_cell.length_c   1.000
_cell.angle_alpha   90.00
_cell.angle_beta   90.00
_cell.angle_gamma   90.00
#
_symmetry.space_group_name_H-M   'P 1'
#
loop_
_entity.id
_entity.type
_entity.pdbx_description
1 polymer ?
#
loop_
_entity_poly.entity_id
_entity_poly.type
_entity_poly.pdbx_seq_one_letter_code
_entity_poly.pdbx_strand_id
1 'polypeptide(L)'
;LAPQGPHKYWNIFDLLIVLISWAEIAVALSVLHNGNESASGTVGQVLRIPRIAKVLRLCRTARFLSSLRLMISLIMKSMKALFWVMVVILGILFVFSLLLTQSVTEHIRSASFDLDAARLEGGMIDCFGSLFLTMYSLSQAMTGGRNWGEFSRMLAPVGWDAIATIVVFIFFTAF
;
A
#
# COMPACT_ATOMS: atom_id res chain seq x y z
N LEU A 1 15.68 -29.87 -10.06
CA LEU A 1 15.84 -28.68 -10.92
C LEU A 1 15.23 -27.48 -10.20
N ALA A 2 16.01 -26.79 -9.36
CA ALA A 2 15.51 -25.67 -8.57
C ALA A 2 15.42 -24.41 -9.46
N PRO A 3 14.27 -23.71 -9.52
CA PRO A 3 14.10 -22.55 -10.39
C PRO A 3 14.93 -21.38 -9.84
N GLN A 4 15.86 -20.89 -10.65
CA GLN A 4 16.71 -19.75 -10.31
C GLN A 4 15.91 -18.44 -10.40
N GLY A 5 15.67 -17.82 -9.24
CA GLY A 5 15.22 -16.44 -9.06
C GLY A 5 14.95 -16.22 -7.56
N PRO A 6 15.25 -15.07 -6.92
CA PRO A 6 15.77 -13.79 -7.39
C PRO A 6 17.13 -13.49 -6.73
N HIS A 7 18.19 -14.21 -7.11
CA HIS A 7 19.51 -14.11 -6.47
C HIS A 7 20.17 -12.73 -6.65
N LYS A 8 19.78 -11.97 -7.67
CA LYS A 8 20.43 -10.69 -8.00
C LYS A 8 20.23 -9.63 -6.91
N TYR A 9 19.01 -9.48 -6.38
CA TYR A 9 18.73 -8.51 -5.32
C TYR A 9 19.36 -8.89 -3.99
N TRP A 10 19.34 -10.19 -3.66
CA TRP A 10 20.01 -10.69 -2.46
C TRP A 10 21.53 -10.58 -2.56
N ASN A 11 22.11 -10.82 -3.74
CA ASN A 11 23.54 -10.61 -3.98
C ASN A 11 23.91 -9.13 -3.92
N ILE A 12 23.07 -8.20 -4.40
CA ILE A 12 23.31 -6.75 -4.30
C ILE A 12 23.26 -6.31 -2.83
N PHE A 13 22.29 -6.80 -2.06
CA PHE A 13 22.21 -6.54 -0.63
C PHE A 13 23.43 -7.09 0.12
N ASP A 14 23.82 -8.33 -0.16
CA ASP A 14 25.04 -8.93 0.40
C ASP A 14 26.30 -8.17 -0.02
N LEU A 15 26.39 -7.69 -1.28
CA LEU A 15 27.50 -6.88 -1.79
C LEU A 15 27.60 -5.54 -1.07
N LEU A 16 26.48 -4.82 -0.90
CA LEU A 16 26.44 -3.56 -0.17
C LEU A 16 26.94 -3.72 1.27
N ILE A 17 26.53 -4.79 1.95
CA ILE A 17 26.99 -5.10 3.32
C ILE A 17 28.48 -5.41 3.35
N VAL A 18 28.99 -6.15 2.35
CA VAL A 18 30.43 -6.42 2.22
C VAL A 18 31.19 -5.11 2.04
N LEU A 19 30.74 -4.22 1.14
CA LEU A 19 31.37 -2.92 0.90
C LEU A 19 31.38 -2.04 2.16
N ILE A 20 30.27 -2.00 2.92
CA ILE A 20 30.20 -1.29 4.21
C ILE A 20 31.21 -1.88 5.21
N SER A 21 31.36 -3.20 5.24
CA SER A 21 32.34 -3.87 6.11
C SER A 21 33.79 -3.56 5.72
N TRP A 22 34.08 -3.44 4.43
CA TRP A 22 35.40 -3.01 3.94
C TRP A 22 35.68 -1.54 4.25
N ALA A 23 34.69 -0.65 4.05
CA ALA A 23 34.82 0.76 4.40
C ALA A 23 35.09 0.96 5.90
N GLU A 24 34.41 0.20 6.75
CA GLU A 24 34.64 0.18 8.20
C GLU A 24 36.07 -0.25 8.55
N ILE A 25 36.59 -1.32 7.94
CA ILE A 25 37.98 -1.77 8.16
C ILE A 25 38.97 -0.70 7.71
N ALA A 26 38.74 -0.07 6.56
CA ALA A 26 39.59 1.01 6.06
C ALA A 26 39.63 2.21 7.02
N VAL A 27 38.47 2.60 7.58
CA VAL A 27 38.37 3.67 8.59
C VAL A 27 39.04 3.27 9.91
N ALA A 28 38.90 2.01 10.35
CA ALA A 28 39.58 1.54 11.55
C ALA A 28 41.11 1.55 11.39
N LEU A 29 41.62 1.13 10.24
CA LEU A 29 43.06 1.15 9.93
C LEU A 29 43.62 2.58 9.84
N SER A 30 42.88 3.51 9.25
CA SER A 30 43.33 4.91 9.15
C SER A 30 43.39 5.60 10.52
N VAL A 31 42.50 5.25 11.46
CA VAL A 31 42.56 5.73 12.86
C VAL A 31 43.74 5.12 13.61
N LEU A 32 44.06 3.84 13.40
CA LEU A 32 45.21 3.18 14.04
C LEU A 32 46.55 3.70 13.52
N HIS A 33 46.63 4.07 12.23
CA HIS A 33 47.86 4.59 11.62
C HIS A 33 48.13 6.06 11.97
N ASN A 34 47.08 6.89 12.05
CA ASN A 34 47.19 8.31 12.38
C ASN A 34 47.17 8.56 13.89
N GLY A 35 48.00 7.85 14.68
CA GLY A 35 48.06 7.92 16.15
C GLY A 35 48.38 9.30 16.74
N ASN A 36 47.49 10.27 16.53
CA ASN A 36 47.65 11.66 16.90
C ASN A 36 46.59 12.03 17.95
N GLU A 37 47.07 12.42 19.13
CA GLU A 37 46.31 12.55 20.37
C GLU A 37 45.25 13.68 20.41
N SER A 38 44.97 14.34 19.28
CA SER A 38 44.15 15.57 19.27
C SER A 38 42.68 15.40 18.82
N ALA A 39 42.21 14.19 18.55
CA ALA A 39 40.87 13.96 17.96
C ALA A 39 39.84 13.32 18.92
N SER A 40 39.86 13.69 20.20
CA SER A 40 38.97 13.11 21.24
C SER A 40 37.47 13.20 20.90
N GLY A 41 37.04 14.17 20.09
CA GLY A 41 35.65 14.31 19.63
C GLY A 41 35.24 13.41 18.44
N THR A 42 36.14 13.17 17.48
CA THR A 42 35.83 12.42 16.25
C THR A 42 36.03 10.90 16.43
N VAL A 43 37.01 10.51 17.27
CA VAL A 43 37.32 9.10 17.55
C VAL A 43 36.13 8.39 18.20
N GLY A 44 35.41 9.04 19.11
CA GLY A 44 34.21 8.48 19.76
C GLY A 44 33.02 8.26 18.81
N GLN A 45 32.94 8.99 17.70
CA GLN A 45 31.94 8.78 16.66
C GLN A 45 32.34 7.64 15.72
N VAL A 46 33.63 7.58 15.35
CA VAL A 46 34.18 6.55 14.47
C VAL A 46 34.21 5.17 15.14
N LEU A 47 34.44 5.08 16.45
CA LEU A 47 34.40 3.81 17.22
C LEU A 47 32.99 3.22 17.38
N ARG A 48 31.91 3.94 17.06
CA ARG A 48 30.53 3.40 17.03
C ARG A 48 30.26 2.60 15.77
N ILE A 49 30.90 2.97 14.65
CA ILE A 49 30.77 2.32 13.35
C ILE A 49 31.14 0.82 13.43
N PRO A 50 32.26 0.41 14.08
CA PRO A 50 32.60 -1.01 14.16
C PRO A 50 31.72 -1.83 15.10
N ARG A 51 31.05 -1.19 16.07
CA ARG A 51 30.04 -1.88 16.90
C ARG A 51 28.80 -2.24 16.06
N ILE A 52 28.30 -1.30 15.26
CA ILE A 52 27.12 -1.51 14.40
C ILE A 52 27.40 -2.58 13.35
N ALA A 53 28.59 -2.57 12.75
CA ALA A 53 28.97 -3.55 11.76
C ALA A 53 29.21 -4.96 12.33
N LYS A 54 29.77 -5.09 13.54
CA LYS A 54 29.81 -6.38 14.26
C LYS A 54 28.41 -6.94 14.49
N VAL A 55 27.45 -6.10 14.89
CA VAL A 55 26.04 -6.51 15.05
C VAL A 55 25.45 -6.96 13.71
N LEU A 56 25.69 -6.22 12.62
CA LEU A 56 25.27 -6.64 11.27
C LEU A 56 25.90 -7.98 10.83
N ARG A 57 27.18 -8.23 11.14
CA ARG A 57 27.86 -9.51 10.88
C ARG A 57 27.31 -10.65 11.72
N LEU A 58 26.99 -10.41 13.00
CA LEU A 58 26.33 -11.38 13.88
C LEU A 58 24.91 -11.70 13.40
N CYS A 59 24.15 -10.68 12.98
CA CYS A 59 22.87 -10.87 12.32
C CYS A 59 23.02 -11.66 11.01
N ARG A 60 24.10 -11.43 10.23
CA ARG A 60 24.39 -12.17 8.99
C ARG A 60 24.63 -13.65 9.19
N THR A 61 25.45 -13.99 10.18
CA THR A 61 25.78 -15.38 10.52
C THR A 61 24.63 -16.07 11.28
N ALA A 62 23.80 -15.29 11.97
CA ALA A 62 22.60 -15.82 12.59
C ALA A 62 21.61 -16.29 11.51
N ARG A 63 21.20 -17.55 11.66
CA ARG A 63 20.08 -18.25 10.99
C ARG A 63 18.78 -17.42 10.85
N PHE A 64 18.69 -16.29 11.55
CA PHE A 64 17.65 -15.28 11.43
C PHE A 64 17.53 -14.67 10.02
N LEU A 65 18.63 -14.37 9.34
CA LEU A 65 18.54 -13.82 7.98
C LEU A 65 18.12 -14.87 6.94
N SER A 66 18.42 -16.16 7.13
CA SER A 66 17.90 -17.19 6.22
C SER A 66 16.39 -17.38 6.38
N SER A 67 15.89 -17.39 7.63
CA SER A 67 14.45 -17.40 7.90
C SER A 67 13.75 -16.14 7.39
N LEU A 68 14.33 -14.95 7.59
CA LEU A 68 13.79 -13.68 7.09
C LEU A 68 13.78 -13.63 5.56
N ARG A 69 14.86 -14.08 4.90
CA ARG A 69 14.94 -14.19 3.43
C ARG A 69 13.85 -15.11 2.87
N LEU A 70 13.60 -16.23 3.55
CA LEU A 70 12.53 -17.15 3.18
C LEU A 70 11.17 -16.47 3.33
N MET A 71 10.91 -15.80 4.46
CA MET A 71 9.67 -15.07 4.71
C MET A 71 9.43 -13.97 3.67
N ILE A 72 10.45 -13.15 3.36
CA ILE A 72 10.39 -12.11 2.31
C ILE A 72 10.14 -12.74 0.94
N SER A 73 10.77 -13.86 0.63
CA SER A 73 10.53 -14.56 -0.64
C SER A 73 9.10 -15.08 -0.76
N LEU A 74 8.49 -15.52 0.35
CA LEU A 74 7.08 -15.90 0.41
C LEU A 74 6.17 -14.68 0.22
N ILE A 75 6.47 -13.56 0.88
CA ILE A 75 5.73 -12.29 0.71
C ILE A 75 5.81 -11.81 -0.74
N MET A 76 6.99 -11.78 -1.35
CA MET A 76 7.15 -11.34 -2.75
C MET A 76 6.40 -12.25 -3.73
N LYS A 77 6.33 -13.56 -3.44
CA LYS A 77 5.53 -14.49 -4.23
C LYS A 77 4.04 -14.21 -4.10
N SER A 78 3.53 -13.94 -2.89
CA SER A 78 2.12 -13.58 -2.69
C SER A 78 1.79 -12.18 -3.21
N MET A 79 2.73 -11.24 -3.24
CA MET A 79 2.54 -9.90 -3.81
C MET A 79 2.15 -9.94 -5.30
N LYS A 80 2.72 -10.86 -6.08
CA LYS A 80 2.32 -11.01 -7.49
C LYS A 80 0.86 -11.44 -7.60
N ALA A 81 0.42 -12.39 -6.77
CA ALA A 81 -0.98 -12.81 -6.75
C ALA A 81 -1.89 -11.67 -6.27
N LEU A 82 -1.49 -10.96 -5.20
CA LEU A 82 -2.20 -9.81 -4.67
C LEU A 82 -2.34 -8.69 -5.70
N PHE A 83 -1.32 -8.42 -6.50
CA PHE A 83 -1.38 -7.43 -7.58
C PHE A 83 -2.51 -7.75 -8.57
N TRP A 84 -2.63 -9.00 -9.01
CA TRP A 84 -3.72 -9.41 -9.90
C TRP A 84 -5.10 -9.31 -9.23
N VAL A 85 -5.20 -9.67 -7.95
CA VAL A 85 -6.43 -9.48 -7.18
C VAL A 85 -6.81 -8.00 -7.12
N MET A 86 -5.85 -7.10 -6.87
CA MET A 86 -6.09 -5.65 -6.87
C MET A 86 -6.57 -5.13 -8.22
N VAL A 87 -6.01 -5.63 -9.32
CA VAL A 87 -6.47 -5.27 -10.68
C VAL A 87 -7.93 -5.70 -10.90
N VAL A 88 -8.30 -6.91 -10.47
CA VAL A 88 -9.68 -7.39 -10.55
C VAL A 88 -10.61 -6.52 -9.71
N ILE A 89 -10.24 -6.21 -8.46
CA ILE A 89 -11.00 -5.32 -7.57
C ILE A 89 -11.19 -3.94 -8.20
N LEU A 90 -10.14 -3.36 -8.79
CA LEU A 90 -10.24 -2.08 -9.49
C LEU A 90 -11.19 -2.15 -10.69
N GLY A 91 -11.19 -3.25 -11.44
CA GLY A 91 -12.14 -3.48 -12.54
C GLY A 91 -13.59 -3.55 -12.07
N ILE A 92 -13.85 -4.26 -10.96
CA ILE A 92 -15.18 -4.33 -10.33
C ILE A 92 -15.61 -2.94 -9.87
N LEU A 93 -14.76 -2.24 -9.12
CA LEU A 93 -15.03 -0.87 -8.67
C LEU A 93 -15.35 0.05 -9.85
N PHE A 94 -14.59 -0.05 -10.96
CA PHE A 94 -14.83 0.75 -12.15
C PHE A 94 -16.20 0.51 -12.77
N VAL A 95 -16.59 -0.76 -12.98
CA VAL A 95 -17.87 -1.11 -13.62
C VAL A 95 -19.06 -0.64 -12.76
N PHE A 96 -19.07 -0.99 -11.47
CA PHE A 96 -20.17 -0.59 -10.58
C PHE A 96 -20.21 0.91 -10.36
N SER A 97 -19.06 1.57 -10.29
CA SER A 97 -19.02 3.04 -10.18
C SER A 97 -19.57 3.71 -11.41
N LEU A 98 -19.25 3.21 -12.60
CA LEU A 98 -19.75 3.76 -13.85
C LEU A 98 -21.29 3.71 -13.90
N LEU A 99 -21.88 2.58 -13.51
CA LEU A 99 -23.35 2.42 -13.45
C LEU A 99 -23.98 3.44 -12.49
N LEU A 100 -23.45 3.56 -11.26
CA LEU A 100 -23.99 4.48 -10.27
C LEU A 100 -23.81 5.95 -10.65
N THR A 101 -22.62 6.34 -11.12
CA THR A 101 -22.37 7.71 -11.58
C THR A 101 -23.31 8.07 -12.72
N GLN A 102 -23.58 7.15 -13.65
CA GLN A 102 -24.53 7.37 -14.74
C GLN A 102 -25.97 7.55 -14.25
N SER A 103 -26.47 6.65 -13.38
CA SER A 103 -27.81 6.77 -12.80
C SER A 103 -27.99 8.09 -12.03
N VAL A 104 -26.99 8.48 -11.23
CA VAL A 104 -27.01 9.75 -10.48
C VAL A 104 -26.97 10.96 -11.41
N THR A 105 -26.13 10.93 -12.44
CA THR A 105 -26.03 12.02 -13.43
C THR A 105 -27.36 12.22 -14.17
N GLU A 106 -28.03 11.13 -14.54
CA GLU A 106 -29.33 11.20 -15.20
C GLU A 106 -30.41 11.74 -14.26
N HIS A 107 -30.43 11.28 -13.01
CA HIS A 107 -31.36 11.78 -11.99
C HIS A 107 -31.22 13.30 -11.80
N ILE A 108 -30.00 13.79 -11.59
CA ILE A 108 -29.71 15.23 -11.41
C ILE A 108 -30.16 16.04 -12.63
N ARG A 109 -30.00 15.51 -13.85
CA ARG A 109 -30.46 16.18 -15.07
C ARG A 109 -31.98 16.32 -15.12
N SER A 110 -32.71 15.35 -14.58
CA SER A 110 -34.17 15.27 -14.61
C SER A 110 -34.88 15.95 -13.43
N ALA A 111 -34.16 16.32 -12.37
CA ALA A 111 -34.73 16.82 -11.13
C ALA A 111 -35.21 18.28 -11.24
N SER A 112 -36.42 18.57 -10.73
CA SER A 112 -36.95 19.92 -10.54
C SER A 112 -36.61 20.44 -9.13
N PHE A 113 -36.16 21.70 -9.03
CA PHE A 113 -35.61 22.29 -7.79
C PHE A 113 -36.61 22.31 -6.62
N ASP A 114 -36.29 21.56 -5.57
CA ASP A 114 -36.90 21.65 -4.25
C ASP A 114 -35.80 21.79 -3.17
N LEU A 115 -36.06 22.53 -2.08
CA LEU A 115 -35.04 22.91 -1.10
C LEU A 115 -34.50 21.73 -0.27
N ASP A 116 -35.36 20.76 0.06
CA ASP A 116 -34.94 19.53 0.76
C ASP A 116 -34.24 18.55 -0.19
N ALA A 117 -34.62 18.54 -1.47
CA ALA A 117 -33.91 17.78 -2.50
C ALA A 117 -32.47 18.26 -2.67
N ALA A 118 -32.24 19.57 -2.61
CA ALA A 118 -30.90 20.16 -2.77
C ALA A 118 -29.88 19.70 -1.70
N ARG A 119 -30.31 19.46 -0.44
CA ARG A 119 -29.42 18.94 0.62
C ARG A 119 -29.05 17.49 0.39
N LEU A 120 -30.02 16.68 -0.02
CA LEU A 120 -29.81 15.25 -0.29
C LEU A 120 -28.95 15.05 -1.55
N GLU A 121 -29.17 15.88 -2.57
CA GLU A 121 -28.36 15.95 -3.78
C GLU A 121 -26.90 16.31 -3.48
N GLY A 122 -26.63 17.25 -2.56
CA GLY A 122 -25.27 17.59 -2.16
C GLY A 122 -24.48 16.38 -1.63
N GLY A 123 -25.06 15.64 -0.68
CA GLY A 123 -24.43 14.43 -0.16
C GLY A 123 -24.27 13.32 -1.21
N MET A 124 -25.21 13.22 -2.15
CA MET A 124 -25.12 12.30 -3.28
C MET A 124 -24.00 12.70 -4.25
N ILE A 125 -23.84 13.99 -4.56
CA ILE A 125 -22.78 14.50 -5.46
C ILE A 125 -21.39 14.30 -4.82
N ASP A 126 -21.26 14.49 -3.51
CA ASP A 126 -19.99 14.26 -2.80
C ASP A 126 -19.51 12.80 -2.87
N CYS A 127 -20.44 11.84 -3.01
CA CYS A 127 -20.13 10.41 -3.09
C CYS A 127 -20.16 9.87 -4.52
N PHE A 128 -21.05 10.38 -5.37
CA PHE A 128 -21.39 9.79 -6.68
C PHE A 128 -21.25 10.76 -7.86
N GLY A 129 -20.86 12.01 -7.62
CA GLY A 129 -20.80 13.07 -8.64
C GLY A 129 -19.68 12.90 -9.67
N SER A 130 -18.67 12.07 -9.39
CA SER A 130 -17.68 11.66 -10.37
C SER A 130 -17.35 10.18 -10.25
N LEU A 131 -16.81 9.62 -11.34
CA LEU A 131 -16.40 8.22 -11.37
C LEU A 131 -15.40 7.90 -10.25
N PHE A 132 -14.39 8.74 -10.03
CA PHE A 132 -13.37 8.51 -9.00
C PHE A 132 -13.93 8.64 -7.58
N LEU A 133 -14.83 9.60 -7.35
CA LEU A 133 -15.53 9.72 -6.06
C LEU A 133 -16.37 8.48 -5.80
N THR A 134 -17.09 8.00 -6.81
CA THR A 134 -17.90 6.78 -6.69
C THR A 134 -17.05 5.56 -6.41
N MET A 135 -15.92 5.40 -7.13
CA MET A 135 -14.96 4.33 -6.87
C MET A 135 -14.43 4.40 -5.44
N TYR A 136 -14.13 5.60 -4.94
CA TYR A 136 -13.72 5.82 -3.57
C TYR A 136 -14.83 5.46 -2.57
N SER A 137 -16.07 5.92 -2.76
CA SER A 137 -17.21 5.59 -1.90
C SER A 137 -17.53 4.09 -1.88
N LEU A 138 -17.48 3.42 -3.03
CA LEU A 138 -17.62 1.95 -3.10
C LEU A 138 -16.46 1.24 -2.41
N SER A 139 -15.23 1.74 -2.52
CA SER A 139 -14.09 1.21 -1.79
C SER A 139 -14.24 1.37 -0.26
N GLN A 140 -14.84 2.47 0.20
CA GLN A 140 -15.17 2.67 1.61
C GLN A 140 -16.25 1.68 2.06
N ALA A 141 -17.26 1.41 1.23
CA ALA A 141 -18.29 0.44 1.54
C ALA A 141 -17.72 -1.00 1.63
N MET A 142 -16.86 -1.38 0.68
CA MET A 142 -16.21 -2.69 0.62
C MET A 142 -15.26 -2.94 1.81
N THR A 143 -14.51 -1.93 2.22
CA THR A 143 -13.51 -2.05 3.31
C THR A 143 -14.11 -1.82 4.70
N GLY A 144 -15.41 -1.51 4.79
CA GLY A 144 -16.08 -1.20 6.05
C GLY A 144 -15.78 0.20 6.61
N GLY A 145 -15.24 1.11 5.80
CA GLY A 145 -14.97 2.50 6.20
C GLY A 145 -16.23 3.34 6.37
N ARG A 146 -17.27 3.11 5.56
CA ARG A 146 -18.61 3.73 5.71
C ARG A 146 -19.69 2.67 5.49
N ASN A 147 -20.80 2.78 6.21
CA ASN A 147 -21.89 1.81 6.12
C ASN A 147 -22.56 1.89 4.73
N TRP A 148 -22.68 0.75 4.04
CA TRP A 148 -23.31 0.67 2.73
C TRP A 148 -24.78 1.12 2.72
N GLY A 149 -25.48 0.98 3.86
CA GLY A 149 -26.85 1.44 4.06
C GLY A 149 -27.00 2.97 4.11
N GLU A 150 -25.92 3.72 4.30
CA GLU A 150 -25.94 5.18 4.11
C GLU A 150 -25.97 5.52 2.62
N PHE A 151 -25.12 4.87 1.83
CA PHE A 151 -25.09 5.04 0.39
C PHE A 151 -26.41 4.63 -0.27
N SER A 152 -27.02 3.53 0.16
CA SER A 152 -28.33 3.09 -0.37
C SER A 152 -29.45 4.09 -0.05
N ARG A 153 -29.41 4.73 1.12
CA ARG A 153 -30.38 5.77 1.50
C ARG A 153 -30.20 7.05 0.67
N MET A 154 -28.96 7.43 0.38
CA MET A 154 -28.66 8.57 -0.51
C MET A 154 -29.15 8.34 -1.94
N LEU A 155 -29.10 7.09 -2.42
CA LEU A 155 -29.54 6.71 -3.78
C LEU A 155 -31.03 6.37 -3.87
N ALA A 156 -31.77 6.33 -2.76
CA ALA A 156 -33.19 6.00 -2.78
C ALA A 156 -34.05 6.88 -3.73
N PRO A 157 -33.79 8.20 -3.87
CA PRO A 157 -34.51 9.04 -4.83
C PRO A 157 -34.14 8.77 -6.30
N VAL A 158 -32.95 8.23 -6.57
CA VAL A 158 -32.45 7.98 -7.93
C VAL A 158 -33.24 6.86 -8.60
N GLY A 159 -33.50 5.79 -7.86
CA GLY A 159 -34.25 4.64 -8.35
C GLY A 159 -33.87 3.35 -7.66
N TRP A 160 -34.67 2.33 -7.91
CA TRP A 160 -34.44 0.98 -7.39
C TRP A 160 -33.23 0.31 -8.05
N ASP A 161 -32.89 0.71 -9.28
CA ASP A 161 -31.72 0.25 -10.05
C ASP A 161 -30.41 0.64 -9.36
N ALA A 162 -30.33 1.86 -8.82
CA ALA A 162 -29.16 2.32 -8.08
C ALA A 162 -28.98 1.56 -6.75
N ILE A 163 -30.08 1.31 -6.03
CA ILE A 163 -30.06 0.49 -4.80
C ILE A 163 -29.64 -0.95 -5.12
N ALA A 164 -30.23 -1.56 -6.15
CA ALA A 164 -29.89 -2.92 -6.57
C ALA A 164 -28.41 -3.03 -6.95
N THR A 165 -27.85 -2.03 -7.64
CA THR A 165 -26.44 -1.97 -8.01
C THR A 165 -25.52 -2.00 -6.79
N ILE A 166 -25.83 -1.24 -5.73
CA ILE A 166 -25.08 -1.28 -4.46
C ILE A 166 -25.20 -2.66 -3.79
N VAL A 167 -26.40 -3.22 -3.70
CA VAL A 167 -26.61 -4.51 -3.03
C VAL A 167 -25.85 -5.63 -3.74
N VAL A 168 -25.90 -5.66 -5.07
CA VAL A 168 -25.14 -6.63 -5.88
C VAL A 168 -23.64 -6.44 -5.72
N PHE A 169 -23.16 -5.19 -5.70
CA PHE A 169 -21.74 -4.89 -5.44
C PHE A 169 -21.28 -5.41 -4.06
N ILE A 170 -22.06 -5.16 -3.01
CA ILE A 170 -21.74 -5.62 -1.65
C ILE A 170 -21.79 -7.15 -1.57
N PHE A 171 -22.80 -7.79 -2.15
CA PHE A 171 -22.86 -9.25 -2.20
C PHE A 171 -21.63 -9.83 -2.91
N PHE A 172 -21.28 -9.30 -4.08
CA PHE A 172 -20.15 -9.77 -4.88
C PHE A 172 -18.78 -9.53 -4.23
N THR A 173 -18.63 -8.49 -3.42
CA THR A 173 -17.36 -8.16 -2.76
C THR A 173 -17.23 -8.77 -1.36
N ALA A 174 -18.35 -9.12 -0.71
CA ALA A 174 -18.36 -9.73 0.62
C ALA A 174 -18.36 -11.27 0.60
N PHE A 175 -18.86 -11.90 -0.47
CA PHE A 175 -18.98 -13.35 -0.63
C PHE A 175 -18.27 -13.86 -1.87
#